data_AF-A0A920SDD5-F1
#
_entry.id   AF-A0A920SDD5-F1
#
_cell.length_a   1.000
_cell.length_b   1.000
_cell.length_c   1.000
_cell.angle_alpha   90.00
_cell.angle_beta   90.00
_cell.angle_gamma   90.00
#
_symmetry.space_group_name_H-M   'P 1'
#
loop_
_entity.id
_entity.type
_entity.pdbx_description
1 polymer ?
#
loop_
_entity_poly.entity_id
_entity_poly.type
_entity_poly.pdbx_seq_one_letter_code
_entity_poly.pdbx_strand_id
1 'polypeptide(L)'
;MNVALPEFDGRIITVPISFKEEVSSNSNGNKSKIDARLQRNLPRVDRIDFLARLSAKWAALRLKPNSEKRIAIILSNYPTKDARVGNAVGLDTPASVINILNAMKNAGYNVTDIPADGDELVHRIIERCSNDTDPSNPEEQLRLAAGHVTGTQYRDWFILSQTGPNRTSSSLGRTARPGLSHWR
;
A
#
# COMPACT_ATOMS: atom_id res chain seq x y z
N MET A 1 2.17 -25.02 8.15
CA MET A 1 1.36 -24.38 7.09
C MET A 1 0.90 -23.04 7.64
N ASN A 2 1.37 -21.92 7.09
CA ASN A 2 1.31 -20.61 7.77
C ASN A 2 0.45 -19.56 7.03
N VAL A 3 -0.24 -19.96 5.96
CA VAL A 3 -1.00 -19.05 5.09
C VAL A 3 -2.45 -19.51 4.99
N ALA A 4 -2.74 -20.57 4.22
CA ALA A 4 -4.11 -21.00 3.93
C ALA A 4 -4.99 -21.24 5.18
N LEU A 5 -4.56 -22.06 6.15
CA LEU A 5 -5.38 -22.30 7.36
C LEU A 5 -5.62 -21.01 8.19
N PRO A 6 -4.60 -20.19 8.48
CA PRO A 6 -4.80 -18.85 9.05
C PRO A 6 -5.76 -17.92 8.28
N GLU A 7 -5.87 -18.03 6.96
CA GLU A 7 -6.85 -17.24 6.18
C GLU A 7 -8.29 -17.65 6.51
N PHE A 8 -8.55 -18.96 6.67
CA PHE A 8 -9.86 -19.46 7.12
C PHE A 8 -10.21 -18.99 8.55
N ASP A 9 -9.22 -18.77 9.41
CA ASP A 9 -9.39 -18.16 10.73
C ASP A 9 -9.67 -16.63 10.66
N GLY A 10 -9.63 -16.01 9.48
CA GLY A 10 -9.77 -14.56 9.30
C GLY A 10 -8.53 -13.76 9.72
N ARG A 11 -7.35 -14.39 9.80
CA ARG A 11 -6.11 -13.70 10.17
C ARG A 11 -5.58 -12.87 9.00
N ILE A 12 -5.07 -11.68 9.31
CA ILE A 12 -4.38 -10.83 8.34
C ILE A 12 -2.98 -11.39 8.10
N ILE A 13 -2.72 -11.82 6.86
CA ILE A 13 -1.41 -12.31 6.45
C ILE A 13 -0.45 -11.13 6.27
N THR A 14 0.77 -11.24 6.84
CA THR A 14 1.76 -10.16 6.84
C THR A 14 3.04 -10.57 6.10
N VAL A 15 4.18 -10.70 6.79
CA VAL A 15 5.48 -11.02 6.20
C VAL A 15 6.18 -12.13 7.00
N PRO A 16 7.08 -12.93 6.37
CA PRO A 16 7.78 -13.99 7.09
C PRO A 16 8.84 -13.39 8.02
N ILE A 17 8.71 -13.53 9.35
CA ILE A 17 9.61 -12.88 10.31
C ILE A 17 10.91 -13.64 10.63
N SER A 18 11.00 -14.91 10.24
CA SER A 18 12.18 -15.75 10.46
C SER A 18 12.30 -16.83 9.39
N PHE A 19 13.50 -17.38 9.25
CA PHE A 19 13.79 -18.49 8.35
C PHE A 19 14.49 -19.62 9.11
N LYS A 20 14.24 -20.87 8.68
CA LYS A 20 14.91 -22.03 9.24
C LYS A 20 16.31 -22.14 8.66
N GLU A 21 17.30 -22.33 9.52
CA GLU A 21 18.69 -22.62 9.16
C GLU A 21 19.15 -23.89 9.90
N GLU A 22 19.92 -24.74 9.22
CA GLU A 22 20.60 -25.87 9.85
C GLU A 22 21.83 -25.34 10.60
N VAL A 23 21.91 -25.63 11.89
CA VAL A 23 23.07 -25.27 12.71
C VAL A 23 24.01 -26.46 12.70
N SER A 24 25.24 -26.27 12.22
CA SER A 24 26.28 -27.29 12.39
C SER A 24 26.58 -27.47 13.87
N SER A 25 26.52 -28.71 14.35
CA SER A 25 26.89 -29.06 15.73
C SER A 25 28.41 -28.99 15.90
N ASN A 26 28.99 -27.79 15.87
CA ASN A 26 30.36 -27.56 16.35
C ASN A 26 30.35 -27.41 17.87
N SER A 27 29.91 -28.47 18.55
CA SER A 27 30.09 -28.59 20.00
C SER A 27 31.32 -29.43 20.27
N ASN A 28 32.44 -28.74 20.51
CA ASN A 28 33.60 -29.18 21.31
C ASN A 28 34.15 -30.59 21.09
N GLY A 29 35.06 -30.77 20.12
CA GLY A 29 36.19 -31.72 20.18
C GLY A 29 35.91 -33.21 20.46
N ASN A 30 34.66 -33.61 20.66
CA ASN A 30 34.26 -34.94 21.06
C ASN A 30 33.16 -35.35 20.11
N LYS A 31 33.50 -36.29 19.23
CA LYS A 31 32.60 -36.88 18.24
C LYS A 31 31.47 -37.61 18.96
N SER A 32 30.44 -36.88 19.38
CA SER A 32 29.20 -37.46 19.88
C SER A 32 28.53 -38.21 18.73
N LYS A 33 28.16 -39.47 18.96
CA LYS A 33 27.60 -40.43 17.97
C LYS A 33 26.19 -40.08 17.49
N ILE A 34 25.70 -38.86 17.73
CA ILE A 34 24.35 -38.43 17.37
C ILE A 34 24.45 -37.33 16.34
N ASP A 35 24.37 -37.71 15.06
CA ASP A 35 24.29 -36.78 13.93
C ASP A 35 22.85 -36.25 13.82
N ALA A 36 22.47 -35.37 14.75
CA ALA A 36 21.17 -34.71 14.73
C ALA A 36 21.28 -33.38 13.97
N ARG A 37 20.54 -33.25 12.87
CA ARG A 37 20.40 -31.99 12.12
C ARG A 37 19.58 -31.00 12.95
N LEU A 38 20.26 -30.14 13.71
CA LEU A 38 19.61 -29.11 14.51
C LEU A 38 19.13 -27.98 13.60
N GLN A 39 17.85 -27.61 13.68
CA GLN A 39 17.32 -26.44 12.98
C GLN A 39 17.02 -25.32 13.96
N ARG A 40 17.38 -24.08 13.61
CA ARG A 40 17.03 -22.86 14.33
C ARG A 40 16.28 -21.91 13.43
N ASN A 41 15.29 -21.19 13.98
CA ASN A 41 14.69 -20.05 13.29
C ASN A 41 15.55 -18.81 13.51
N LEU A 42 16.14 -18.28 12.43
CA LEU A 42 16.86 -17.01 12.45
C LEU A 42 15.91 -15.85 12.15
N PRO A 43 15.82 -14.85 13.05
CA PRO A 43 14.93 -13.71 12.86
C PRO A 43 15.43 -12.77 11.76
N ARG A 44 14.49 -12.17 11.03
CA ARG A 44 14.71 -11.04 10.13
C ARG A 44 14.23 -9.76 10.79
N VAL A 45 15.17 -9.04 11.40
CA VAL A 45 14.90 -7.85 12.23
C VAL A 45 14.07 -6.81 11.47
N ASP A 46 14.38 -6.60 10.20
CA ASP A 46 13.67 -5.71 9.29
C ASP A 46 12.18 -6.05 9.13
N ARG A 47 11.84 -7.34 9.10
CA ARG A 47 10.46 -7.82 8.97
C ARG A 47 9.73 -7.83 10.30
N ILE A 48 10.46 -8.05 11.38
CA ILE A 48 9.94 -7.93 12.75
C ILE A 48 9.55 -6.49 13.03
N ASP A 49 10.43 -5.52 12.69
CA ASP A 49 10.12 -4.09 12.81
C ASP A 49 8.90 -3.70 11.97
N PHE A 50 8.84 -4.14 10.72
CA PHE A 50 7.66 -3.92 9.87
C PHE A 50 6.37 -4.47 10.50
N LEU A 51 6.40 -5.72 10.99
CA LEU A 51 5.24 -6.35 11.63
C LEU A 51 4.83 -5.58 12.88
N ALA A 52 5.77 -5.23 13.75
CA ALA A 52 5.50 -4.47 14.97
C ALA A 52 4.85 -3.12 14.66
N ARG A 53 5.36 -2.38 13.67
CA ARG A 53 4.78 -1.12 13.22
C ARG A 53 3.38 -1.29 12.64
N LEU A 54 3.17 -2.34 11.84
CA LEU A 54 1.85 -2.65 11.27
C LEU A 54 0.84 -2.97 12.38
N SER A 55 1.20 -3.82 13.34
CA SER A 55 0.37 -4.16 14.50
C SER A 55 0.05 -2.94 15.35
N ALA A 56 1.02 -2.07 15.61
CA ALA A 56 0.80 -0.82 16.33
C ALA A 56 -0.19 0.11 15.60
N LYS A 57 -0.12 0.22 14.27
CA LYS A 57 -1.08 0.98 13.47
C LYS A 57 -2.50 0.42 13.54
N TRP A 58 -2.66 -0.91 13.51
CA TRP A 58 -3.97 -1.56 13.68
C TRP A 58 -4.56 -1.29 15.07
N ALA A 59 -3.75 -1.39 16.13
CA ALA A 59 -4.19 -1.04 17.48
C ALA A 59 -4.58 0.44 17.59
N ALA A 60 -3.76 1.34 17.03
CA ALA A 60 -4.05 2.77 17.00
C ALA A 60 -5.35 3.09 16.26
N LEU A 61 -5.64 2.38 15.16
CA LEU A 61 -6.88 2.54 14.41
C LEU A 61 -8.12 2.18 15.25
N ARG A 62 -8.02 1.16 16.11
CA ARG A 62 -9.11 0.76 17.02
C ARG A 62 -9.40 1.83 18.08
N LEU A 63 -8.35 2.47 18.59
CA LEU A 63 -8.42 3.46 19.67
C LEU A 63 -8.83 4.85 19.16
N LYS A 64 -8.55 5.18 17.90
CA LYS A 64 -8.86 6.50 17.35
C LYS A 64 -10.38 6.71 17.20
N PRO A 65 -10.95 7.86 17.62
CA PRO A 65 -12.35 8.17 17.34
C PRO A 65 -12.58 8.34 15.82
N ASN A 66 -13.78 7.99 15.34
CA ASN A 66 -14.10 8.01 13.91
C ASN A 66 -13.93 9.40 13.28
N SER A 67 -14.25 10.46 14.03
CA SER A 67 -14.11 11.86 13.58
C SER A 67 -12.67 12.25 13.22
N GLU A 68 -11.67 11.58 13.81
CA GLU A 68 -10.26 11.85 13.54
C GLU A 68 -9.62 10.86 12.57
N LYS A 69 -10.34 9.81 12.15
CA LYS A 69 -9.82 8.83 11.19
C LYS A 69 -9.77 9.46 9.80
N ARG A 70 -8.62 9.34 9.15
CA ARG A 70 -8.41 9.77 7.75
C ARG A 70 -8.33 8.52 6.90
N ILE A 71 -9.31 8.33 6.02
CA ILE A 71 -9.46 7.14 5.18
C ILE A 71 -9.24 7.54 3.73
N ALA A 72 -8.45 6.77 3.01
CA ALA A 72 -8.28 6.90 1.57
C ALA A 72 -9.01 5.73 0.89
N ILE A 73 -9.84 6.04 -0.11
CA ILE A 73 -10.46 5.07 -1.00
C ILE A 73 -9.71 5.14 -2.32
N ILE A 74 -9.10 4.03 -2.74
CA ILE A 74 -8.25 3.96 -3.93
C ILE A 74 -9.03 3.22 -5.01
N LEU A 75 -9.25 3.87 -6.16
CA LEU A 75 -9.90 3.28 -7.32
C LEU A 75 -8.87 2.83 -8.34
N SER A 76 -9.01 1.61 -8.83
CA SER A 76 -8.20 1.12 -9.96
C SER A 76 -8.63 1.80 -11.25
N ASN A 77 -7.64 2.17 -12.06
CA ASN A 77 -7.84 2.67 -13.42
C ASN A 77 -6.93 1.85 -14.35
N TYR A 78 -7.32 0.60 -14.62
CA TYR A 78 -6.59 -0.31 -15.51
C TYR A 78 -7.52 -0.92 -16.59
N PRO A 79 -7.16 -0.84 -17.88
CA PRO A 79 -6.11 0.03 -18.44
C PRO A 79 -6.42 1.52 -18.20
N THR A 80 -5.43 2.40 -18.31
CA THR A 80 -5.40 3.77 -17.75
C THR A 80 -6.40 4.80 -18.30
N LYS A 81 -7.38 4.37 -19.10
CA LYS A 81 -8.38 5.27 -19.70
C LYS A 81 -9.45 5.68 -18.71
N ASP A 82 -9.90 6.94 -18.81
CA ASP A 82 -10.94 7.50 -17.93
C ASP A 82 -12.21 6.65 -17.86
N ALA A 83 -12.60 6.03 -18.97
CA ALA A 83 -13.73 5.09 -19.04
C ALA A 83 -13.59 3.84 -18.16
N ARG A 84 -12.44 3.64 -17.49
CA ARG A 84 -12.13 2.48 -16.64
C ARG A 84 -11.87 2.87 -15.18
N VAL A 85 -12.09 4.13 -14.80
CA VAL A 85 -12.00 4.55 -13.40
C VAL A 85 -12.97 3.73 -12.55
N GLY A 86 -12.43 3.05 -11.53
CA GLY A 86 -13.22 2.19 -10.64
C GLY A 86 -13.67 0.88 -11.27
N ASN A 87 -13.04 0.40 -12.35
CA ASN A 87 -13.42 -0.89 -12.95
C ASN A 87 -13.27 -2.04 -11.95
N ALA A 88 -14.38 -2.72 -11.63
CA ALA A 88 -14.45 -3.88 -10.75
C ALA A 88 -15.47 -4.88 -11.31
N VAL A 89 -15.12 -6.18 -11.30
CA VAL A 89 -15.97 -7.22 -11.88
C VAL A 89 -17.21 -7.44 -11.02
N GLY A 90 -18.39 -7.23 -11.60
CA GLY A 90 -19.67 -7.47 -10.94
C GLY A 90 -20.06 -6.44 -9.87
N LEU A 91 -19.41 -5.28 -9.84
CA LEU A 91 -19.66 -4.22 -8.86
C LEU A 91 -19.82 -2.87 -9.56
N ASP A 92 -20.87 -2.14 -9.19
CA ASP A 92 -20.98 -0.71 -9.48
C ASP A 92 -20.12 0.06 -8.45
N THR A 93 -18.85 0.25 -8.79
CA THR A 93 -17.87 0.90 -7.89
C THR A 93 -18.24 2.34 -7.56
N PRO A 94 -18.61 3.21 -8.52
CA PRO A 94 -18.98 4.59 -8.20
C PRO A 94 -20.17 4.67 -7.23
N ALA A 95 -21.25 3.94 -7.49
CA ALA A 95 -22.40 3.91 -6.57
C ALA A 95 -22.03 3.33 -5.20
N SER A 96 -21.19 2.29 -5.18
CA SER A 96 -20.69 1.68 -3.93
C SER A 96 -19.88 2.67 -3.09
N VAL A 97 -19.05 3.51 -3.73
CA VAL A 97 -18.29 4.55 -3.01
C VAL A 97 -19.23 5.58 -2.40
N ILE A 98 -20.26 6.04 -3.11
CA ILE A 98 -21.27 6.96 -2.55
C ILE A 98 -21.95 6.35 -1.32
N ASN A 99 -22.32 5.06 -1.40
CA ASN A 99 -22.90 4.34 -0.27
C ASN A 99 -21.93 4.26 0.92
N ILE A 100 -20.65 3.98 0.68
CA ILE A 100 -19.61 3.96 1.71
C ILE A 100 -19.44 5.34 2.34
N LEU A 101 -19.37 6.42 1.56
CA LEU A 101 -19.21 7.78 2.05
C LEU A 101 -20.39 8.20 2.94
N ASN A 102 -21.62 7.88 2.53
CA ASN A 102 -22.83 8.13 3.32
C ASN A 102 -22.83 7.30 4.61
N ALA A 103 -22.48 6.01 4.55
CA ALA A 103 -22.36 5.15 5.73
C ALA A 103 -21.29 5.65 6.71
N MET A 104 -20.15 6.11 6.20
CA MET A 104 -19.08 6.69 7.01
C MET A 104 -19.51 7.99 7.68
N LYS A 105 -20.21 8.89 6.96
CA LYS A 105 -20.77 10.11 7.53
C LYS A 105 -21.71 9.78 8.69
N ASN A 106 -22.62 8.83 8.49
CA ASN A 106 -23.56 8.37 9.52
C ASN A 106 -22.87 7.72 10.72
N ALA A 107 -21.72 7.07 10.50
CA ALA A 107 -20.89 6.49 11.55
C ALA A 107 -19.98 7.50 12.28
N GLY A 108 -20.11 8.80 11.99
CA GLY A 108 -19.38 9.88 12.68
C GLY A 108 -17.97 10.14 12.15
N TYR A 109 -17.65 9.68 10.93
CA TYR A 109 -16.43 10.11 10.24
C TYR A 109 -16.60 11.53 9.69
N ASN A 110 -15.50 12.28 9.61
CA ASN A 110 -15.51 13.61 8.99
C ASN A 110 -15.55 13.50 7.46
N VAL A 111 -16.75 13.36 6.89
CA VAL A 111 -16.99 13.28 5.45
C VAL A 111 -17.89 14.46 5.03
N THR A 112 -17.36 15.29 4.14
CA THR A 112 -18.02 16.50 3.61
C THR A 112 -18.09 16.42 2.09
N ASP A 113 -18.96 17.22 1.46
CA ASP A 113 -19.02 17.35 -0.01
C ASP A 113 -19.13 15.99 -0.75
N ILE A 114 -20.06 15.15 -0.28
CA ILE A 114 -20.35 13.85 -0.92
C ILE A 114 -21.05 14.15 -2.25
N PRO A 115 -20.56 13.62 -3.40
CA PRO A 115 -21.23 13.77 -4.69
C PRO A 115 -22.66 13.19 -4.65
N ALA A 116 -23.55 13.71 -5.48
CA ALA A 116 -24.94 13.28 -5.55
C ALA A 116 -25.08 11.81 -5.97
N ASP A 117 -24.22 11.38 -6.90
CA ASP A 117 -24.23 10.03 -7.45
C ASP A 117 -22.82 9.58 -7.92
N GLY A 118 -22.77 8.36 -8.44
CA GLY A 118 -21.55 7.77 -8.96
C GLY A 118 -20.99 8.48 -10.19
N ASP A 119 -21.85 9.06 -11.04
CA ASP A 119 -21.41 9.77 -12.24
C ASP A 119 -20.72 11.08 -11.86
N GLU A 120 -21.30 11.85 -10.93
CA GLU A 120 -20.66 13.05 -10.39
C GLU A 120 -19.32 12.74 -9.72
N LEU A 121 -19.23 11.63 -8.99
CA LEU A 121 -17.97 11.17 -8.40
C LEU A 121 -16.89 10.93 -9.47
N VAL A 122 -17.22 10.20 -10.53
CA VAL A 122 -16.27 9.87 -11.60
C VAL A 122 -15.83 11.13 -12.34
N HIS A 123 -16.76 12.04 -12.67
CA HIS A 123 -16.43 13.31 -13.29
C HIS A 123 -15.47 14.14 -12.42
N ARG A 124 -15.77 14.30 -11.12
CA ARG A 124 -14.90 15.04 -10.17
C ARG A 124 -13.51 14.43 -10.05
N ILE A 125 -13.36 13.11 -10.19
CA ILE A 125 -12.04 12.43 -10.19
C ILE A 125 -11.29 12.75 -11.48
N ILE A 126 -11.93 12.63 -12.64
CA ILE A 126 -11.31 12.89 -13.95
C ILE A 126 -10.86 14.36 -14.06
N GLU A 127 -11.65 15.30 -13.54
CA GLU A 127 -11.33 16.72 -13.52
C GLU A 127 -10.08 17.06 -12.69
N ARG A 128 -9.69 16.21 -11.73
CA ARG A 128 -8.59 16.46 -10.76
C ARG A 128 -7.35 15.59 -11.01
N CYS A 129 -7.10 15.27 -12.27
CA CYS A 129 -6.14 14.29 -12.79
C CYS A 129 -6.55 12.84 -12.56
N SER A 130 -6.53 12.09 -13.67
CA SER A 130 -6.56 10.63 -13.68
C SER A 130 -5.20 10.06 -14.12
N ASN A 131 -5.15 8.76 -14.38
CA ASN A 131 -3.96 8.12 -14.97
C ASN A 131 -3.97 8.14 -16.51
N ASP A 132 -4.96 8.79 -17.15
CA ASP A 132 -5.00 8.86 -18.61
C ASP A 132 -3.80 9.64 -19.14
N THR A 133 -3.14 9.08 -20.15
CA THR A 133 -1.92 9.62 -20.73
C THR A 133 -2.21 10.67 -21.81
N ASP A 134 -3.47 10.79 -22.23
CA ASP A 134 -3.92 11.76 -23.23
C ASP A 134 -5.20 12.47 -22.75
N PRO A 135 -5.10 13.28 -21.67
CA PRO A 135 -6.24 14.01 -21.13
C PRO A 135 -6.63 15.16 -22.05
N SER A 136 -7.92 15.46 -22.14
CA SER A 136 -8.43 16.55 -22.98
C SER A 136 -8.02 17.96 -22.52
N ASN A 137 -7.72 18.15 -21.23
CA ASN A 137 -7.26 19.43 -20.67
C ASN A 137 -6.24 19.23 -19.53
N PRO A 138 -4.96 18.96 -19.85
CA PRO A 138 -3.94 18.62 -18.85
C PRO A 138 -3.61 19.78 -17.90
N GLU A 139 -3.61 21.03 -18.37
CA GLU A 139 -3.24 22.18 -17.54
C GLU A 139 -4.26 22.43 -16.43
N GLU A 140 -5.54 22.35 -16.76
CA GLU A 140 -6.60 22.56 -15.77
C GLU A 140 -6.68 21.40 -14.78
N GLN A 141 -6.50 20.15 -15.24
CA GLN A 141 -6.43 19.00 -14.35
C GLN A 141 -5.27 19.15 -13.35
N LEU A 142 -4.08 19.57 -13.82
CA LEU A 142 -2.92 19.81 -12.96
C LEU A 142 -3.18 20.94 -11.94
N ARG A 143 -3.92 21.99 -12.34
CA ARG A 143 -4.33 23.08 -11.44
C ARG A 143 -5.28 22.59 -10.34
N LEU A 144 -6.18 21.66 -10.67
CA LEU A 144 -7.19 21.11 -9.77
C LEU A 144 -6.73 19.87 -8.98
N ALA A 145 -5.51 19.38 -9.24
CA ALA A 145 -4.96 18.20 -8.60
C ALA A 145 -5.00 18.31 -7.07
N ALA A 146 -5.34 17.21 -6.40
CA ALA A 146 -5.48 17.16 -4.94
C ALA A 146 -4.16 17.41 -4.17
N GLY A 147 -3.02 17.30 -4.85
CA GLY A 147 -1.72 17.66 -4.30
C GLY A 147 -0.60 17.56 -5.31
N HIS A 148 0.46 18.32 -5.07
CA HIS A 148 1.67 18.35 -5.91
C HIS A 148 2.86 17.86 -5.08
N VAL A 149 3.61 16.92 -5.64
CA VAL A 149 4.86 16.43 -5.05
C VAL A 149 6.00 16.85 -5.96
N THR A 150 6.92 17.64 -5.42
CA THR A 150 8.11 18.07 -6.19
C THR A 150 9.02 16.89 -6.47
N GLY A 151 9.78 16.97 -7.56
CA GLY A 151 10.77 15.94 -7.91
C GLY A 151 11.82 15.72 -6.81
N THR A 152 12.16 16.76 -6.04
CA THR A 152 13.07 16.67 -4.89
C THR A 152 12.43 15.91 -3.74
N GLN A 153 11.20 16.29 -3.33
CA GLN A 153 10.48 15.57 -2.26
C GLN A 153 10.30 14.09 -2.57
N TYR A 154 9.92 13.75 -3.81
CA TYR A 154 9.79 12.37 -4.23
C TYR A 154 11.13 11.64 -4.19
N ARG A 155 12.20 12.27 -4.68
CA ARG A 155 13.54 11.68 -4.69
C ARG A 155 14.05 11.42 -3.28
N ASP A 156 13.88 12.37 -2.37
CA ASP A 156 14.33 12.24 -0.99
C ASP A 156 13.57 11.10 -0.29
N TRP A 157 12.24 11.06 -0.46
CA TRP A 157 11.42 9.95 0.01
C TRP A 157 11.85 8.60 -0.60
N PHE A 158 12.09 8.57 -1.91
CA PHE A 158 12.45 7.35 -2.63
C PHE A 158 13.81 6.82 -2.19
N ILE A 159 14.82 7.68 -2.03
CA ILE A 159 16.14 7.32 -1.50
C ILE A 159 16.01 6.79 -0.07
N LEU A 160 15.29 7.49 0.80
CA LEU A 160 15.02 7.02 2.17
C LEU A 160 14.33 5.66 2.19
N SER A 161 13.43 5.41 1.24
CA SER A 161 12.73 4.12 1.11
C SER A 161 13.63 2.99 0.60
N GLN A 162 14.73 3.31 -0.09
CA GLN A 162 15.74 2.35 -0.56
C GLN A 162 16.87 2.10 0.42
N THR A 163 17.22 3.09 1.26
CA THR A 163 18.31 2.99 2.25
C THR A 163 17.85 2.41 3.60
N GLY A 164 16.57 2.07 3.76
CA GLY A 164 16.12 1.18 4.81
C GLY A 164 16.90 -0.15 4.77
N PRO A 165 17.00 -0.91 5.87
CA PRO A 165 17.86 -2.10 6.01
C PRO A 165 17.51 -3.28 5.07
N ASN A 166 16.73 -3.06 4.01
CA ASN A 166 15.89 -4.07 3.41
C ASN A 166 15.60 -3.94 1.91
N ARG A 167 16.51 -3.42 1.08
CA ARG A 167 16.40 -3.61 -0.38
C ARG A 167 17.72 -3.42 -1.14
N THR A 168 18.03 -4.41 -1.98
CA THR A 168 19.04 -4.31 -3.05
C THR A 168 18.48 -3.48 -4.20
N SER A 169 19.26 -2.52 -4.67
CA SER A 169 18.93 -1.40 -5.56
C SER A 169 18.62 -1.75 -7.03
N SER A 170 18.16 -2.95 -7.36
CA SER A 170 18.25 -3.46 -8.75
C SER A 170 16.95 -3.72 -9.53
N SER A 171 15.74 -3.50 -9.00
CA SER A 171 14.51 -3.94 -9.70
C SER A 171 13.54 -2.85 -10.19
N LEU A 172 13.72 -1.58 -9.85
CA LEU A 172 12.98 -0.48 -10.49
C LEU A 172 13.89 0.19 -11.52
N GLY A 173 13.70 -0.18 -12.79
CA GLY A 173 14.39 0.41 -13.93
C GLY A 173 14.25 1.94 -13.97
N ARG A 174 15.06 2.59 -14.81
CA ARG A 174 15.16 4.05 -15.01
C ARG A 174 13.82 4.80 -15.19
N THR A 175 12.71 4.10 -15.43
CA THR A 175 11.36 4.62 -15.61
C THR A 175 10.69 5.16 -14.35
N ALA A 176 11.18 4.82 -13.15
CA ALA A 176 10.70 5.41 -11.88
C ALA A 176 11.34 6.77 -11.54
N ARG A 177 12.12 7.34 -12.47
CA ARG A 177 12.57 8.73 -12.40
C ARG A 177 11.49 9.60 -13.05
N PRO A 178 11.00 10.68 -12.43
CA PRO A 178 10.22 11.67 -13.14
C PRO A 178 11.00 12.08 -14.39
N GLY A 179 10.36 11.96 -15.57
CA GLY A 179 10.95 12.31 -16.85
C GLY A 179 11.35 13.79 -16.85
N LEU A 180 12.62 14.06 -16.55
CA LEU A 180 13.22 15.40 -16.50
C LEU A 180 13.46 16.02 -17.89
N SER A 181 12.88 15.45 -18.96
CA SER A 181 13.19 15.87 -20.33
C SER A 181 12.18 16.81 -20.98
N HIS A 182 10.99 17.04 -20.42
CA HIS A 182 9.91 17.78 -21.11
C HIS A 182 9.33 18.98 -20.37
N TRP A 183 10.01 19.48 -19.32
CA TRP A 183 9.65 20.75 -18.69
C TRP A 183 10.77 21.76 -18.91
N ARG A 184 10.69 22.49 -20.02
CA ARG A 184 11.34 23.79 -20.23
C ARG A 184 10.26 24.82 -20.48
#